data_AF-A0A356FAX1-F1
#
_entry.id   AF-A0A356FAX1-F1
#
_cell.length_a   1.000
_cell.length_b   1.000
_cell.length_c   1.000
_cell.angle_alpha   90.00
_cell.angle_beta   90.00
_cell.angle_gamma   90.00
#
_symmetry.space_group_name_H-M   'P 1'
#
loop_
_entity.id
_entity.type
_entity.pdbx_description
1 polymer ?
#
loop_
_entity_poly.entity_id
_entity_poly.type
_entity_poly.pdbx_seq_one_letter_code
_entity_poly.pdbx_strand_id
1 'polypeptide(L)'
;MDLDQCRKDINSLDKSLLELLAKRRTLSRKVIEDKLERGLDLRDPTREGEVLETLIKAGRKLGLDAHFVTRVFHEIIEDSVRSQESFLQNNLNPSTEKILCIAYQGVEGAYSFLAGEKFFRAQLDNCSFEGYKSFADVVAAVENGQADYAMLPIENTTAGSINAVYDLLLATKLNIVGEEVFPVQHCLLGIEKAPLSTIRRIYSHYQALAQCSDFLSRLKNCDQETYMDTAEAAKKISAEGDPSQAAIASEEAGRIYGLKVLKRNLANQRENFTRFVVVAPRPSQVDSRVPCKTSLVLSTGHHEGALLKALAILDEHKINLTKLESRPMQGSPFTYIFYLDFEGNASDPKIQEALVRLSGATNYLRILGTYPRERHDKTRPSTRSRVPEKTDVEEEAAAAPAPEKATAPAGGGNGEGRNLTDLAIKPEGTIL
;
A
#
# COMPACT_ATOMS: atom_id res chain seq x y z
N MET A 1 21.49 24.10 -34.17
CA MET A 1 20.94 22.83 -34.69
C MET A 1 19.51 23.07 -35.13
N ASP A 2 19.09 22.44 -36.21
CA ASP A 2 17.68 22.39 -36.61
C ASP A 2 16.85 21.55 -35.61
N LEU A 3 15.59 21.90 -35.42
CA LEU A 3 14.69 21.25 -34.44
C LEU A 3 14.55 19.75 -34.73
N ASP A 4 14.41 19.38 -36.01
CA ASP A 4 14.23 17.99 -36.40
C ASP A 4 15.53 17.19 -36.24
N GLN A 5 16.69 17.84 -36.40
CA GLN A 5 17.97 17.21 -36.09
C GLN A 5 18.11 16.96 -34.58
N CYS A 6 17.76 17.94 -33.73
CA CYS A 6 17.79 17.77 -32.27
C CYS A 6 16.89 16.59 -31.83
N ARG A 7 15.69 16.47 -32.40
CA ARG A 7 14.76 15.36 -32.11
C ARG A 7 15.33 14.00 -32.51
N LYS A 8 16.00 13.91 -33.67
CA LYS A 8 16.67 12.68 -34.10
C LYS A 8 17.80 12.29 -33.17
N ASP A 9 18.61 13.26 -32.74
CA ASP A 9 19.73 13.02 -31.83
C ASP A 9 19.23 12.56 -30.45
N ILE A 10 18.15 13.17 -29.93
CA ILE A 10 17.48 12.74 -28.68
C ILE A 10 16.97 11.30 -28.82
N ASN A 11 16.25 10.97 -29.89
CA ASN A 11 15.75 9.61 -30.12
C ASN A 11 16.89 8.57 -30.21
N SER A 12 18.05 8.97 -30.72
CA SER A 12 19.24 8.11 -30.74
C SER A 12 19.80 7.89 -29.34
N LEU A 13 19.85 8.93 -28.51
CA LEU A 13 20.28 8.83 -27.11
C LEU A 13 19.33 7.95 -26.29
N ASP A 14 18.02 8.07 -26.51
CA ASP A 14 17.00 7.27 -25.83
C ASP A 14 17.18 5.77 -26.13
N LYS A 15 17.51 5.42 -27.39
CA LYS A 15 17.85 4.04 -27.75
C LYS A 15 19.10 3.55 -27.02
N SER A 16 20.15 4.36 -26.96
CA SER A 16 21.37 4.01 -26.22
C SER A 16 21.12 3.86 -24.71
N LEU A 17 20.23 4.68 -24.13
CA LEU A 17 19.81 4.53 -22.73
C LEU A 17 19.12 3.18 -22.49
N LEU A 18 18.24 2.75 -23.38
CA LEU A 18 17.59 1.43 -23.28
C LEU A 18 18.60 0.29 -23.36
N GLU A 19 19.57 0.37 -24.27
CA GLU A 19 20.65 -0.63 -24.38
C GLU A 19 21.52 -0.69 -23.12
N LEU A 20 21.85 0.46 -22.53
CA LEU A 20 22.61 0.56 -21.28
C LEU A 20 21.83 -0.03 -20.09
N LEU A 21 20.53 0.26 -20.00
CA LEU A 21 19.66 -0.32 -18.98
C LEU A 21 19.56 -1.84 -19.12
N ALA A 22 19.37 -2.35 -20.34
CA ALA A 22 19.36 -3.79 -20.61
C ALA A 22 20.69 -4.46 -20.22
N LYS A 23 21.83 -3.85 -20.58
CA LYS A 23 23.16 -4.35 -20.20
C LYS A 23 23.35 -4.36 -18.69
N ARG A 24 22.91 -3.31 -17.99
CA ARG A 24 22.94 -3.23 -16.53
C ARG A 24 22.08 -4.33 -15.89
N ARG A 25 20.91 -4.63 -16.46
CA ARG A 25 20.06 -5.74 -15.98
C ARG A 25 20.77 -7.08 -16.10
N THR A 26 21.45 -7.35 -17.20
CA THR A 26 22.27 -8.57 -17.37
C THR A 26 23.39 -8.67 -16.33
N LEU A 27 24.10 -7.57 -16.05
CA LEU A 27 25.11 -7.55 -14.99
C LEU A 27 24.50 -7.78 -13.60
N SER A 28 23.34 -7.18 -13.34
CA SER A 28 22.62 -7.34 -12.08
C SER A 28 22.22 -8.81 -11.85
N ARG A 29 21.86 -9.55 -12.91
CA ARG A 29 21.60 -11.00 -12.83
C ARG A 29 22.84 -11.80 -12.43
N LYS A 30 24.00 -11.52 -13.04
CA LYS A 30 25.27 -12.16 -12.67
C LYS A 30 25.67 -11.90 -11.22
N VAL A 31 25.38 -10.70 -10.71
CA VAL A 31 25.61 -10.36 -9.30
C VAL A 31 24.75 -11.23 -8.37
N ILE A 32 23.51 -11.55 -8.76
CA ILE A 32 22.67 -12.48 -7.98
C ILE A 32 23.30 -13.86 -7.95
N GLU A 33 23.70 -14.39 -9.11
CA GLU A 33 24.34 -15.71 -9.21
C GLU A 33 25.56 -15.82 -8.29
N ASP A 34 26.42 -14.80 -8.28
CA ASP A 34 27.59 -14.75 -7.38
C ASP A 34 27.20 -14.57 -5.90
N LYS A 35 26.19 -13.75 -5.58
CA LYS A 35 25.66 -13.61 -4.21
C LYS A 35 25.04 -14.91 -3.70
N LEU A 36 24.37 -15.67 -4.58
CA LEU A 36 23.79 -16.97 -4.27
C LEU A 36 24.88 -17.96 -3.85
N GLU A 37 25.98 -18.03 -4.61
CA GLU A 37 27.13 -18.90 -4.30
C GLU A 37 27.82 -18.51 -2.99
N ARG A 38 27.86 -17.21 -2.67
CA ARG A 38 28.52 -16.67 -1.48
C ARG A 38 27.63 -16.56 -0.23
N GLY A 39 26.33 -16.87 -0.35
CA GLY A 39 25.37 -16.74 0.75
C GLY A 39 25.16 -15.30 1.24
N LEU A 40 25.31 -14.30 0.35
CA LEU A 40 25.15 -12.89 0.69
C LEU A 40 23.70 -12.42 0.57
N ASP A 41 23.37 -11.37 1.33
CA ASP A 41 22.04 -10.74 1.28
C ASP A 41 21.74 -10.12 -0.09
N LEU A 42 20.47 -10.23 -0.49
CA LEU A 42 20.00 -9.70 -1.78
C LEU A 42 20.19 -8.17 -1.84
N ARG A 43 19.88 -7.48 -0.74
CA ARG A 43 19.97 -6.02 -0.65
C ARG A 43 21.13 -5.58 0.25
N ASP A 44 21.86 -4.58 -0.20
CA ASP A 44 22.92 -3.92 0.56
C ASP A 44 22.66 -2.40 0.56
N PRO A 45 21.93 -1.88 1.57
CA PRO A 45 21.57 -0.47 1.64
C PRO A 45 22.79 0.46 1.72
N THR A 46 23.88 0.01 2.35
CA THR A 46 25.12 0.80 2.45
C THR A 46 25.72 0.97 1.06
N ARG A 47 25.86 -0.13 0.31
CA ARG A 47 26.38 -0.09 -1.06
C ARG A 47 25.48 0.71 -2.00
N GLU A 48 24.16 0.55 -1.91
CA GLU A 48 23.20 1.33 -2.69
C GLU A 48 23.32 2.84 -2.40
N GLY A 49 23.52 3.21 -1.14
CA GLY A 49 23.76 4.59 -0.72
C GLY A 49 25.04 5.17 -1.31
N GLU A 50 26.16 4.44 -1.26
CA GLU A 50 27.44 4.85 -1.85
C GLU A 50 27.34 5.06 -3.38
N VAL A 51 26.64 4.15 -4.06
CA VAL A 51 26.42 4.23 -5.51
C VAL A 51 25.63 5.49 -5.85
N LEU A 52 24.53 5.77 -5.13
CA LEU A 52 23.74 6.98 -5.32
C LEU A 52 24.57 8.25 -5.06
N GLU A 53 25.36 8.30 -3.99
CA GLU A 53 26.21 9.45 -3.71
C GLU A 53 27.25 9.71 -4.82
N THR A 54 27.85 8.63 -5.34
CA THR A 54 28.81 8.70 -6.44
C THR A 54 28.14 9.22 -7.72
N LEU A 55 26.94 8.73 -8.03
CA LEU A 55 26.17 9.16 -9.18
C LEU A 55 25.68 10.61 -9.07
N ILE A 56 25.26 11.05 -7.88
CA ILE A 56 24.89 12.46 -7.64
C ILE A 56 26.09 13.37 -7.86
N LYS A 57 27.28 13.01 -7.36
CA LYS A 57 28.51 13.79 -7.58
C LYS A 57 28.89 13.85 -9.06
N ALA A 58 28.76 12.73 -9.79
CA ALA A 58 29.03 12.67 -11.23
C ALA A 58 28.00 13.49 -12.04
N GLY A 59 26.71 13.35 -11.72
CA GLY A 59 25.62 14.08 -12.37
C GLY A 59 25.74 15.59 -12.22
N ARG A 60 26.12 16.08 -11.01
CA ARG A 60 26.39 17.50 -10.79
C ARG A 60 27.49 18.06 -11.69
N LYS A 61 28.56 17.30 -11.94
CA LYS A 61 29.64 17.71 -12.87
C LYS A 61 29.16 17.81 -14.32
N LEU A 62 28.09 17.10 -14.68
CA LEU A 62 27.46 17.11 -16.00
C LEU A 62 26.30 18.12 -16.09
N GLY A 63 26.05 18.92 -15.05
CA GLY A 63 24.95 19.90 -15.01
C GLY A 63 23.58 19.32 -14.68
N LEU A 64 23.51 18.08 -14.17
CA LEU A 64 22.26 17.46 -13.73
C LEU A 64 21.92 17.81 -12.28
N ASP A 65 20.64 18.06 -12.03
CA ASP A 65 20.11 18.25 -10.68
C ASP A 65 20.22 16.96 -9.83
N ALA A 66 20.57 17.13 -8.56
CA ALA A 66 20.75 16.02 -7.62
C ALA A 66 19.45 15.27 -7.35
N HIS A 67 18.32 15.98 -7.25
CA HIS A 67 17.02 15.34 -7.00
C HIS A 67 16.59 14.50 -8.21
N PHE A 68 16.78 15.01 -9.43
CA PHE A 68 16.54 14.27 -10.67
C PHE A 68 17.39 13.00 -10.75
N VAL A 69 18.71 13.09 -10.57
CA VAL A 69 19.62 11.92 -10.57
C VAL A 69 19.20 10.89 -9.52
N THR A 70 18.86 11.36 -8.32
CA THR A 70 18.39 10.47 -7.24
C THR A 70 17.14 9.71 -7.66
N ARG A 71 16.12 10.38 -8.21
CA ARG A 71 14.88 9.71 -8.62
C ARG A 71 15.12 8.67 -9.71
N VAL A 72 15.87 9.02 -10.76
CA VAL A 72 16.12 8.12 -11.89
C VAL A 72 16.90 6.89 -11.44
N PHE A 73 18.01 7.06 -10.73
CA PHE A 73 18.84 5.92 -10.32
C PHE A 73 18.23 5.11 -9.18
N HIS A 74 17.41 5.71 -8.32
CA HIS A 74 16.62 4.96 -7.35
C HIS A 74 15.65 4.02 -8.06
N GLU A 75 14.92 4.49 -9.09
CA GLU A 75 14.02 3.62 -9.87
C GLU A 75 14.78 2.47 -10.56
N ILE A 76 15.97 2.76 -11.09
CA ILE A 76 16.84 1.75 -11.73
C ILE A 76 17.34 0.71 -10.70
N ILE A 77 17.67 1.12 -9.48
CA ILE A 77 18.09 0.21 -8.41
C ILE A 77 16.90 -0.64 -7.95
N GLU A 78 15.74 -0.03 -7.72
CA GLU A 78 14.51 -0.72 -7.34
C GLU A 78 14.07 -1.74 -8.41
N ASP A 79 14.12 -1.39 -9.70
CA ASP A 79 13.87 -2.34 -10.80
C ASP A 79 14.81 -3.54 -10.74
N SER A 80 16.08 -3.30 -10.37
CA SER A 80 17.04 -4.40 -10.22
C SER A 80 16.65 -5.30 -9.07
N VAL A 81 16.44 -4.74 -7.87
CA VAL A 81 16.03 -5.49 -6.66
C VAL A 81 14.78 -6.32 -6.97
N ARG A 82 13.73 -5.72 -7.55
CA ARG A 82 12.51 -6.43 -7.96
C ARG A 82 12.80 -7.56 -8.95
N SER A 83 13.64 -7.33 -9.95
CA SER A 83 14.03 -8.37 -10.89
C SER A 83 14.84 -9.48 -10.22
N GLN A 84 15.59 -9.19 -9.15
CA GLN A 84 16.33 -10.20 -8.38
C GLN A 84 15.40 -11.04 -7.52
N GLU A 85 14.49 -10.38 -6.80
CA GLU A 85 13.46 -11.04 -6.00
C GLU A 85 12.59 -11.93 -6.87
N SER A 86 12.10 -11.41 -8.01
CA SER A 86 11.34 -12.20 -8.97
C SER A 86 12.12 -13.42 -9.47
N PHE A 87 13.43 -13.31 -9.71
CA PHE A 87 14.26 -14.45 -10.10
C PHE A 87 14.33 -15.52 -9.00
N LEU A 88 14.56 -15.14 -7.74
CA LEU A 88 14.57 -16.09 -6.62
C LEU A 88 13.19 -16.73 -6.40
N GLN A 89 12.14 -15.91 -6.44
CA GLN A 89 10.77 -16.35 -6.24
C GLN A 89 10.31 -17.28 -7.35
N ASN A 90 10.67 -17.02 -8.61
CA ASN A 90 10.35 -17.90 -9.74
C ASN A 90 11.12 -19.23 -9.67
N ASN A 91 12.32 -19.26 -9.12
CA ASN A 91 13.05 -20.53 -8.92
C ASN A 91 12.36 -21.41 -7.87
N LEU A 92 11.80 -20.81 -6.82
CA LEU A 92 11.06 -21.51 -5.77
C LEU A 92 9.61 -21.83 -6.16
N ASN A 93 9.00 -20.94 -6.95
CA ASN A 93 7.61 -21.01 -7.40
C ASN A 93 7.58 -20.87 -8.94
N PRO A 94 8.00 -21.89 -9.71
CA PRO A 94 8.07 -21.80 -11.16
C PRO A 94 6.69 -21.50 -11.75
N SER A 95 6.61 -20.41 -12.52
CA SER A 95 5.41 -20.05 -13.26
C SER A 95 5.15 -21.08 -14.35
N THR A 96 3.92 -21.56 -14.45
CA THR A 96 3.48 -22.35 -15.60
C THR A 96 3.41 -21.47 -16.86
N GLU A 97 3.69 -22.01 -18.05
CA GLU A 97 3.51 -21.32 -19.35
C GLU A 97 2.04 -20.96 -19.68
N LYS A 98 1.12 -21.20 -18.75
CA LYS A 98 -0.30 -20.90 -18.87
C LYS A 98 -0.56 -19.43 -18.53
N ILE A 99 -1.48 -18.81 -19.25
CA ILE A 99 -2.07 -17.51 -18.88
C ILE A 99 -2.70 -17.64 -17.48
N LEU A 100 -2.27 -16.79 -16.55
CA LEU A 100 -2.78 -16.73 -15.19
C LEU A 100 -4.10 -15.98 -15.17
N CYS A 101 -5.13 -16.55 -14.55
CA CYS A 101 -6.41 -15.88 -14.33
C CYS A 101 -6.47 -15.26 -12.93
N ILE A 102 -6.69 -13.95 -12.86
CA ILE A 102 -6.70 -13.16 -11.62
C ILE A 102 -8.13 -12.66 -11.39
N ALA A 103 -8.78 -13.20 -10.36
CA ALA A 103 -10.11 -12.78 -9.94
C ALA A 103 -10.05 -11.53 -9.06
N TYR A 104 -11.00 -10.60 -9.26
CA TYR A 104 -11.16 -9.42 -8.41
C TYR A 104 -12.63 -9.03 -8.32
N GLN A 105 -13.00 -8.27 -7.28
CA GLN A 105 -14.37 -7.75 -7.14
C GLN A 105 -14.51 -6.42 -7.88
N GLY A 106 -15.54 -6.29 -8.70
CA GLY A 106 -15.85 -5.10 -9.48
C GLY A 106 -15.66 -5.30 -10.99
N VAL A 107 -15.44 -4.19 -11.70
CA VAL A 107 -15.21 -4.14 -13.15
C VAL A 107 -13.87 -3.48 -13.48
N GLU A 108 -13.48 -3.51 -14.75
CA GLU A 108 -12.24 -2.87 -15.22
C GLU A 108 -12.17 -1.40 -14.77
N GLY A 109 -11.01 -0.98 -14.25
CA GLY A 109 -10.80 0.34 -13.65
C GLY A 109 -11.12 0.45 -12.15
N ALA A 110 -11.71 -0.59 -11.54
CA ALA A 110 -11.85 -0.68 -10.08
C ALA A 110 -10.46 -0.72 -9.40
N TYR A 111 -10.36 -0.25 -8.15
CA TYR A 111 -9.06 -0.24 -7.46
C TYR A 111 -8.45 -1.65 -7.29
N SER A 112 -9.27 -2.69 -7.13
CA SER A 112 -8.80 -4.08 -7.09
C SER A 112 -8.18 -4.53 -8.41
N PHE A 113 -8.75 -4.11 -9.54
CA PHE A 113 -8.21 -4.36 -10.88
C PHE A 113 -6.85 -3.65 -11.04
N LEU A 114 -6.78 -2.36 -10.70
CA LEU A 114 -5.55 -1.56 -10.82
C LEU A 114 -4.42 -2.06 -9.90
N ALA A 115 -4.78 -2.51 -8.69
CA ALA A 115 -3.83 -3.16 -7.78
C ALA A 115 -3.34 -4.50 -8.37
N GLY A 116 -4.23 -5.27 -8.99
CA GLY A 116 -3.90 -6.47 -9.76
C GLY A 116 -2.87 -6.20 -10.85
N GLU A 117 -3.13 -5.21 -11.72
CA GLU A 117 -2.21 -4.85 -12.79
C GLU A 117 -0.85 -4.39 -12.26
N LYS A 118 -0.83 -3.62 -11.16
CA LYS A 118 0.41 -3.18 -10.51
C LYS A 118 1.21 -4.35 -9.96
N PHE A 119 0.56 -5.28 -9.25
CA PHE A 119 1.21 -6.45 -8.64
C PHE A 119 1.77 -7.39 -9.72
N PHE A 120 0.98 -7.69 -10.75
CA PHE A 120 1.36 -8.60 -11.83
C PHE A 120 2.11 -7.92 -12.98
N ARG A 121 2.60 -6.67 -12.79
CA ARG A 121 3.21 -5.86 -13.86
C ARG A 121 4.29 -6.57 -14.67
N ALA A 122 5.11 -7.39 -14.02
CA ALA A 122 6.21 -8.11 -14.65
C ALA A 122 5.76 -9.27 -15.57
N GLN A 123 4.50 -9.72 -15.44
CA GLN A 123 3.92 -10.85 -16.15
C GLN A 123 2.56 -10.48 -16.78
N LEU A 124 2.27 -9.19 -16.97
CA LEU A 124 0.98 -8.71 -17.48
C LEU A 124 0.56 -9.39 -18.79
N ASP A 125 1.50 -9.59 -19.70
CA ASP A 125 1.25 -10.25 -20.99
C ASP A 125 0.76 -11.72 -20.84
N ASN A 126 1.01 -12.32 -19.69
CA ASN A 126 0.60 -13.68 -19.33
C ASN A 126 -0.52 -13.68 -18.27
N CYS A 127 -1.24 -12.57 -18.08
CA CYS A 127 -2.33 -12.48 -17.11
C CYS A 127 -3.66 -12.11 -17.81
N SER A 128 -4.75 -12.70 -17.36
CA SER A 128 -6.12 -12.27 -17.63
C SER A 128 -6.80 -11.88 -16.33
N PHE A 129 -7.54 -10.78 -16.34
CA PHE A 129 -8.25 -10.26 -15.16
C PHE A 129 -9.75 -10.49 -15.31
N GLU A 130 -10.36 -11.16 -14.33
CA GLU A 130 -11.80 -11.47 -14.32
C GLU A 130 -12.50 -10.79 -13.14
N GLY A 131 -13.50 -9.96 -13.47
CA GLY A 131 -14.29 -9.21 -12.50
C GLY A 131 -15.52 -9.98 -12.01
N TYR A 132 -15.74 -9.99 -10.71
CA TYR A 132 -16.86 -10.65 -10.03
C TYR A 132 -17.67 -9.66 -9.20
N LYS A 133 -18.92 -10.03 -8.88
CA LYS A 133 -19.86 -9.14 -8.17
C LYS A 133 -19.55 -9.00 -6.69
N SER A 134 -19.13 -10.08 -6.03
CA SER A 134 -18.87 -10.10 -4.59
C SER A 134 -17.51 -10.74 -4.26
N PHE A 135 -16.98 -10.44 -3.07
CA PHE A 135 -15.75 -11.09 -2.59
C PHE A 135 -15.92 -12.61 -2.43
N ALA A 136 -17.13 -13.08 -2.09
CA ALA A 136 -17.41 -14.51 -2.00
C ALA A 136 -17.29 -15.19 -3.36
N ASP A 137 -17.77 -14.55 -4.43
CA ASP A 137 -17.64 -15.07 -5.80
C ASP A 137 -16.17 -15.10 -6.26
N VAL A 138 -15.39 -14.05 -5.92
CA VAL A 138 -13.94 -14.00 -6.20
C VAL A 138 -13.21 -15.18 -5.55
N VAL A 139 -13.50 -15.42 -4.27
CA VAL A 139 -12.90 -16.51 -3.50
C VAL A 139 -13.32 -17.87 -4.07
N ALA A 140 -14.61 -18.05 -4.36
CA ALA A 140 -15.15 -19.28 -4.93
C ALA A 140 -14.53 -19.58 -6.31
N ALA A 141 -14.27 -18.57 -7.13
CA ALA A 141 -13.60 -18.74 -8.42
C ALA A 141 -12.21 -19.36 -8.27
N VAL A 142 -11.45 -18.96 -7.25
CA VAL A 142 -10.13 -19.53 -6.97
C VAL A 142 -10.23 -20.93 -6.36
N GLU A 143 -11.13 -21.15 -5.41
CA GLU A 143 -11.33 -22.48 -4.81
C GLU A 143 -11.81 -23.53 -5.82
N ASN A 144 -12.61 -23.12 -6.81
CA ASN A 144 -13.11 -23.98 -7.88
C ASN A 144 -12.14 -24.10 -9.07
N GLY A 145 -10.99 -23.43 -9.04
CA GLY A 145 -9.99 -23.47 -10.11
C GLY A 145 -10.39 -22.73 -11.40
N GLN A 146 -11.36 -21.82 -11.33
CA GLN A 146 -11.74 -20.91 -12.42
C GLN A 146 -10.73 -19.75 -12.54
N ALA A 147 -10.16 -19.33 -11.40
CA ALA A 147 -9.07 -18.37 -11.32
C ALA A 147 -7.87 -18.98 -10.59
N ASP A 148 -6.66 -18.53 -10.94
CA ASP A 148 -5.41 -18.97 -10.32
C ASP A 148 -5.09 -18.16 -9.06
N TYR A 149 -5.45 -16.86 -9.06
CA TYR A 149 -5.25 -15.93 -7.95
C TYR A 149 -6.48 -15.06 -7.72
N ALA A 150 -6.63 -14.53 -6.50
CA ALA A 150 -7.58 -13.47 -6.20
C ALA A 150 -6.90 -12.26 -5.59
N MET A 151 -7.30 -11.06 -6.05
CA MET A 151 -6.88 -9.77 -5.49
C MET A 151 -7.97 -9.25 -4.55
N LEU A 152 -7.68 -9.22 -3.25
CA LEU A 152 -8.64 -8.90 -2.19
C LEU A 152 -8.19 -7.70 -1.36
N PRO A 153 -9.02 -6.65 -1.21
CA PRO A 153 -8.70 -5.53 -0.32
C PRO A 153 -8.96 -5.92 1.14
N ILE A 154 -7.97 -5.78 2.02
CA ILE A 154 -8.10 -6.14 3.44
C ILE A 154 -8.21 -4.94 4.36
N GLU A 155 -7.67 -3.79 3.96
CA GLU A 155 -7.56 -2.61 4.82
C GLU A 155 -7.46 -1.34 3.97
N ASN A 156 -8.13 -0.28 4.42
CA ASN A 156 -8.00 1.06 3.86
C ASN A 156 -7.64 2.05 4.97
N THR A 157 -6.74 2.99 4.70
CA THR A 157 -6.26 3.95 5.72
C THR A 157 -7.35 4.89 6.25
N THR A 158 -8.43 5.11 5.48
CA THR A 158 -9.54 5.97 5.88
C THR A 158 -10.74 5.18 6.40
N ALA A 159 -11.07 4.04 5.79
CA ALA A 159 -12.25 3.23 6.14
C ALA A 159 -11.96 2.08 7.12
N GLY A 160 -10.69 1.77 7.39
CA GLY A 160 -10.27 0.68 8.27
C GLY A 160 -10.29 -0.70 7.59
N SER A 161 -10.39 -1.74 8.42
CA SER A 161 -10.37 -3.15 8.02
C SER A 161 -11.64 -3.56 7.24
N ILE A 162 -11.47 -4.31 6.15
CA ILE A 162 -12.57 -4.81 5.31
C ILE A 162 -13.00 -6.17 5.83
N ASN A 163 -13.90 -6.14 6.81
CA ASN A 163 -14.35 -7.28 7.58
C ASN A 163 -14.84 -8.48 6.74
N ALA A 164 -15.56 -8.21 5.64
CA ALA A 164 -16.06 -9.27 4.76
C ALA A 164 -14.93 -10.14 4.18
N VAL A 165 -13.78 -9.53 3.87
CA VAL A 165 -12.61 -10.26 3.34
C VAL A 165 -11.94 -11.07 4.45
N TYR A 166 -11.81 -10.53 5.66
CA TYR A 166 -11.27 -11.27 6.81
C TYR A 166 -12.08 -12.53 7.13
N ASP A 167 -13.41 -12.41 7.14
CA ASP A 167 -14.31 -13.53 7.40
C ASP A 167 -14.15 -14.62 6.31
N LEU A 168 -13.99 -14.22 5.03
CA LEU A 168 -13.72 -15.16 3.93
C LEU A 168 -12.35 -15.83 4.03
N LEU A 169 -11.29 -15.09 4.38
CA LEU A 169 -9.94 -15.65 4.57
C LEU A 169 -9.92 -16.72 5.67
N LEU A 170 -10.73 -16.55 6.71
CA LEU A 170 -10.87 -17.53 7.79
C LEU A 170 -11.61 -18.79 7.32
N ALA A 171 -12.66 -18.64 6.52
CA ALA A 171 -13.53 -19.73 6.08
C ALA A 171 -12.93 -20.62 4.98
N THR A 172 -11.99 -20.09 4.19
CA THR A 172 -11.41 -20.76 3.01
C THR A 172 -10.14 -21.53 3.34
N LYS A 173 -9.59 -22.30 2.40
CA LYS A 173 -8.24 -22.89 2.51
C LYS A 173 -7.17 -22.14 1.71
N LEU A 174 -7.51 -20.98 1.18
CA LEU A 174 -6.59 -20.16 0.40
C LEU A 174 -5.47 -19.60 1.28
N ASN A 175 -4.35 -19.30 0.63
CA ASN A 175 -3.14 -18.80 1.25
C ASN A 175 -2.81 -17.43 0.68
N ILE A 176 -2.39 -16.49 1.53
CA ILE A 176 -1.84 -15.21 1.10
C ILE A 176 -0.44 -15.45 0.53
N VAL A 177 -0.25 -15.06 -0.73
CA VAL A 177 0.98 -15.23 -1.50
C VAL A 177 1.63 -13.91 -1.91
N GLY A 178 0.98 -12.78 -1.62
CA GLY A 178 1.50 -11.46 -1.91
C GLY A 178 0.66 -10.37 -1.25
N GLU A 179 1.22 -9.15 -1.22
CA GLU A 179 0.51 -7.94 -0.83
C GLU A 179 0.82 -6.78 -1.77
N GLU A 180 -0.09 -5.83 -1.84
CA GLU A 180 0.02 -4.64 -2.70
C GLU A 180 -0.70 -3.46 -2.04
N VAL A 181 -0.04 -2.30 -1.91
CA VAL A 181 -0.61 -1.07 -1.35
C VAL A 181 -0.80 -0.09 -2.50
N PHE A 182 -2.07 0.21 -2.75
CA PHE A 182 -2.48 1.05 -3.86
C PHE A 182 -3.00 2.41 -3.36
N PRO A 183 -2.50 3.53 -3.91
CA PRO A 183 -3.02 4.86 -3.59
C PRO A 183 -4.43 5.04 -4.18
N VAL A 184 -5.39 5.43 -3.34
CA VAL A 184 -6.77 5.68 -3.74
C VAL A 184 -6.95 7.17 -4.00
N GLN A 185 -7.10 7.53 -5.28
CA GLN A 185 -7.32 8.90 -5.71
C GLN A 185 -8.67 9.02 -6.40
N HIS A 186 -9.62 9.63 -5.70
CA HIS A 186 -10.97 9.88 -6.20
C HIS A 186 -11.00 11.11 -7.11
N CYS A 187 -11.54 10.91 -8.31
CA CYS A 187 -11.74 11.94 -9.34
C CYS A 187 -13.23 12.07 -9.63
N LEU A 188 -13.67 13.29 -9.92
CA LEU A 188 -14.99 13.53 -10.49
C LEU A 188 -14.88 13.38 -12.00
N LEU A 189 -15.62 12.43 -12.56
CA LEU A 189 -15.64 12.09 -13.96
C LEU A 189 -16.98 12.48 -14.58
N GLY A 190 -16.95 13.03 -15.80
CA GLY A 190 -18.15 13.34 -16.58
C GLY A 190 -17.95 12.99 -18.05
N ILE A 191 -19.04 12.98 -18.83
CA ILE A 191 -19.00 12.64 -20.27
C ILE A 191 -18.15 13.64 -21.06
N GLU A 192 -18.21 14.90 -20.70
CA GLU A 192 -17.46 15.98 -21.32
C GLU A 192 -16.92 16.95 -20.26
N LYS A 193 -16.10 17.93 -20.68
CA LYS A 193 -15.69 19.01 -19.78
C LYS A 193 -16.85 19.99 -19.59
N ALA A 194 -17.72 19.69 -18.64
CA ALA A 194 -18.84 20.55 -18.27
C ALA A 194 -18.57 21.35 -16.98
N PRO A 195 -19.16 22.55 -16.81
CA PRO A 195 -19.12 23.27 -15.54
C PRO A 195 -19.77 22.44 -14.42
N LEU A 196 -19.18 22.44 -13.22
CA LEU A 196 -19.74 21.67 -12.09
C LEU A 196 -21.19 22.03 -11.74
N SER A 197 -21.62 23.25 -12.06
CA SER A 197 -22.99 23.74 -11.86
C SER A 197 -24.03 23.06 -12.76
N THR A 198 -23.63 22.31 -13.79
CA THR A 198 -24.57 21.57 -14.66
C THR A 198 -24.82 20.15 -14.18
N ILE A 199 -24.00 19.64 -13.26
CA ILE A 199 -24.15 18.30 -12.68
C ILE A 199 -25.37 18.29 -11.75
N ARG A 200 -26.19 17.24 -11.88
CA ARG A 200 -27.42 17.02 -11.11
C ARG A 200 -27.39 15.71 -10.34
N ARG A 201 -26.62 14.72 -10.79
CA ARG A 201 -26.48 13.42 -10.12
C ARG A 201 -25.04 12.98 -10.10
N ILE A 202 -24.60 12.47 -8.95
CA ILE A 202 -23.28 11.89 -8.75
C ILE A 202 -23.44 10.44 -8.27
N TYR A 203 -22.81 9.52 -9.00
CA TYR A 203 -22.81 8.10 -8.69
C TYR A 203 -21.45 7.64 -8.16
N SER A 204 -21.44 6.81 -7.12
CA SER A 204 -20.23 6.12 -6.68
C SER A 204 -20.55 5.04 -5.63
N HIS A 205 -19.53 4.31 -5.17
CA HIS A 205 -19.66 3.47 -4.00
C HIS A 205 -19.89 4.32 -2.73
N TYR A 206 -20.66 3.81 -1.76
CA TYR A 206 -21.02 4.56 -0.55
C TYR A 206 -19.79 5.07 0.23
N GLN A 207 -18.71 4.27 0.27
CA GLN A 207 -17.47 4.69 0.93
C GLN A 207 -16.78 5.84 0.19
N ALA A 208 -16.80 5.84 -1.14
CA ALA A 208 -16.20 6.90 -1.93
C ALA A 208 -17.00 8.22 -1.80
N LEU A 209 -18.33 8.14 -1.75
CA LEU A 209 -19.18 9.30 -1.45
C LEU A 209 -18.88 9.86 -0.05
N ALA A 210 -18.81 9.00 0.97
CA ALA A 210 -18.47 9.40 2.33
C ALA A 210 -17.08 10.03 2.42
N GLN A 211 -16.09 9.46 1.72
CA GLN A 211 -14.74 9.99 1.63
C GLN A 211 -14.65 11.32 0.88
N CYS A 212 -15.66 11.71 0.08
CA CYS A 212 -15.68 12.96 -0.68
C CYS A 212 -16.74 13.95 -0.15
N SER A 213 -17.25 13.73 1.06
CA SER A 213 -18.37 14.50 1.64
C SER A 213 -18.12 16.02 1.67
N ASP A 214 -16.87 16.45 1.92
CA ASP A 214 -16.53 17.87 2.04
C ASP A 214 -16.66 18.59 0.70
N PHE A 215 -16.32 17.91 -0.39
CA PHE A 215 -16.53 18.41 -1.74
C PHE A 215 -18.01 18.38 -2.10
N LEU A 216 -18.69 17.26 -1.83
CA LEU A 216 -20.08 17.05 -2.21
C LEU A 216 -21.03 18.02 -1.51
N SER A 217 -20.77 18.36 -0.24
CA SER A 217 -21.56 19.34 0.52
C SER A 217 -21.58 20.75 -0.08
N ARG A 218 -20.61 21.07 -0.95
CA ARG A 218 -20.50 22.39 -1.61
C ARG A 218 -21.28 22.43 -2.94
N LEU A 219 -21.69 21.28 -3.47
CA LEU A 219 -22.48 21.21 -4.69
C LEU A 219 -23.97 21.42 -4.35
N LYS A 220 -24.53 22.51 -4.86
CA LYS A 220 -25.98 22.79 -4.72
C LYS A 220 -26.74 22.07 -5.83
N ASN A 221 -27.95 21.58 -5.52
CA ASN A 221 -28.86 20.94 -6.48
C ASN A 221 -28.26 19.70 -7.16
N CYS A 222 -27.52 18.87 -6.41
CA CYS A 222 -26.90 17.65 -6.90
C CYS A 222 -27.19 16.49 -5.95
N ASP A 223 -27.84 15.45 -6.48
CA ASP A 223 -28.19 14.24 -5.74
C ASP A 223 -27.04 13.22 -5.79
N GLN A 224 -26.88 12.45 -4.72
CA GLN A 224 -25.87 11.40 -4.61
C GLN A 224 -26.55 10.04 -4.60
N GLU A 225 -26.11 9.15 -5.49
CA GLU A 225 -26.66 7.80 -5.63
C GLU A 225 -25.57 6.75 -5.46
N THR A 226 -25.84 5.75 -4.62
CA THR A 226 -24.89 4.67 -4.32
C THR A 226 -24.93 3.58 -5.38
N TYR A 227 -23.75 3.15 -5.82
CA TYR A 227 -23.52 1.99 -6.67
C TYR A 227 -22.69 0.93 -5.94
N MET A 228 -22.63 -0.28 -6.51
CA MET A 228 -21.87 -1.40 -5.94
C MET A 228 -20.36 -1.17 -5.99
N ASP A 229 -19.87 -0.51 -7.04
CA ASP A 229 -18.45 -0.15 -7.19
C ASP A 229 -18.29 1.22 -7.87
N THR A 230 -17.16 1.86 -7.62
CA THR A 230 -16.77 3.15 -8.20
C THR A 230 -16.58 3.08 -9.72
N ALA A 231 -16.00 2.01 -10.26
CA ALA A 231 -15.80 1.87 -11.70
C ALA A 231 -17.09 1.47 -12.43
N GLU A 232 -18.02 0.76 -11.76
CA GLU A 232 -19.38 0.55 -12.28
C GLU A 232 -20.13 1.87 -12.46
N ALA A 233 -20.00 2.81 -11.51
CA ALA A 233 -20.58 4.14 -11.64
C ALA A 233 -20.02 4.89 -12.87
N ALA A 234 -18.71 4.80 -13.11
CA ALA A 234 -18.07 5.37 -14.30
C ALA A 234 -18.57 4.71 -15.60
N LYS A 235 -18.64 3.38 -15.63
CA LYS A 235 -19.17 2.61 -16.76
C LYS A 235 -20.61 2.99 -17.10
N LYS A 236 -21.46 3.15 -16.07
CA LYS A 236 -22.85 3.58 -16.23
C LYS A 236 -22.95 4.94 -16.91
N ILE A 237 -22.30 5.96 -16.35
CA ILE A 237 -22.46 7.32 -16.91
C ILE A 237 -21.95 7.37 -18.35
N SER A 238 -20.87 6.63 -18.66
CA SER A 238 -20.35 6.47 -20.02
C SER A 238 -21.38 5.87 -20.98
N ALA A 239 -22.07 4.80 -20.55
CA ALA A 239 -23.10 4.14 -21.35
C ALA A 239 -24.35 5.01 -21.56
N GLU A 240 -24.73 5.83 -20.58
CA GLU A 240 -25.92 6.69 -20.68
C GLU A 240 -25.68 7.99 -21.45
N GLY A 241 -24.46 8.52 -21.46
CA GLY A 241 -24.11 9.70 -22.24
C GLY A 241 -24.75 11.00 -21.75
N ASP A 242 -25.35 11.03 -20.55
CA ASP A 242 -26.03 12.20 -19.98
C ASP A 242 -25.03 13.20 -19.37
N PRO A 243 -24.88 14.43 -19.92
CA PRO A 243 -23.94 15.43 -19.42
C PRO A 243 -24.28 15.99 -18.04
N SER A 244 -25.50 15.74 -17.53
CA SER A 244 -25.90 16.14 -16.17
C SER A 244 -25.43 15.15 -15.10
N GLN A 245 -24.85 14.02 -15.50
CA GLN A 245 -24.36 12.98 -14.62
C GLN A 245 -22.84 13.04 -14.45
N ALA A 246 -22.38 12.69 -13.25
CA ALA A 246 -20.98 12.48 -12.96
C ALA A 246 -20.77 11.23 -12.10
N ALA A 247 -19.56 10.70 -12.10
CA ALA A 247 -19.15 9.58 -11.26
C ALA A 247 -17.93 9.96 -10.43
N ILE A 248 -17.87 9.48 -9.19
CA ILE A 248 -16.62 9.50 -8.41
C ILE A 248 -15.94 8.14 -8.60
N ALA A 249 -14.77 8.13 -9.23
CA ALA A 249 -14.00 6.91 -9.45
C ALA A 249 -12.50 7.21 -9.62
N SER A 250 -11.71 6.16 -9.91
CA SER A 250 -10.31 6.31 -10.26
C SER A 250 -10.14 7.10 -11.57
N GLU A 251 -9.01 7.80 -11.72
CA GLU A 251 -8.69 8.45 -13.00
C GLU A 251 -8.57 7.42 -14.15
N GLU A 252 -8.09 6.21 -13.84
CA GLU A 252 -7.95 5.14 -14.83
C GLU A 252 -9.32 4.66 -15.36
N ALA A 253 -10.32 4.48 -14.49
CA ALA A 253 -11.68 4.20 -14.91
C ALA A 253 -12.19 5.27 -15.88
N GLY A 254 -11.86 6.55 -15.64
CA GLY A 254 -12.16 7.62 -16.57
C GLY A 254 -11.54 7.43 -17.96
N ARG A 255 -10.29 6.94 -18.04
CA ARG A 255 -9.64 6.66 -19.33
C ARG A 255 -10.25 5.45 -20.04
N ILE A 256 -10.47 4.36 -19.31
CA ILE A 256 -11.06 3.11 -19.82
C ILE A 256 -12.44 3.39 -20.44
N TYR A 257 -13.27 4.18 -19.75
CA TYR A 257 -14.64 4.47 -20.18
C TYR A 257 -14.77 5.78 -20.98
N GLY A 258 -13.67 6.39 -21.43
CA GLY A 258 -13.69 7.58 -22.30
C GLY A 258 -14.19 8.88 -21.65
N LEU A 259 -14.26 8.94 -20.32
CA LEU A 259 -14.75 10.07 -19.55
C LEU A 259 -13.69 11.16 -19.36
N LYS A 260 -14.13 12.37 -19.04
CA LYS A 260 -13.29 13.53 -18.73
C LYS A 260 -13.21 13.75 -17.24
N VAL A 261 -12.00 13.98 -16.75
CA VAL A 261 -11.77 14.38 -15.35
C VAL A 261 -12.17 15.84 -15.17
N LEU A 262 -13.24 16.07 -14.41
CA LEU A 262 -13.75 17.39 -14.04
C LEU A 262 -12.99 17.97 -12.84
N LYS A 263 -12.65 17.11 -11.87
CA LYS A 263 -11.92 17.49 -10.66
C LYS A 263 -11.12 16.30 -10.14
N ARG A 264 -9.91 16.55 -9.63
CA ARG A 264 -9.03 15.55 -9.01
C ARG A 264 -8.99 15.72 -7.50
N ASN A 265 -8.55 14.68 -6.80
CA ASN A 265 -8.25 14.68 -5.36
C ASN A 265 -9.47 15.12 -4.53
N LEU A 266 -10.61 14.47 -4.77
CA LEU A 266 -11.86 14.80 -4.06
C LEU A 266 -11.91 14.30 -2.61
N ALA A 267 -11.07 13.33 -2.27
CA ALA A 267 -11.08 12.73 -0.95
C ALA A 267 -10.77 13.76 0.14
N ASN A 268 -11.50 13.71 1.25
CA ASN A 268 -11.33 14.56 2.43
C ASN A 268 -9.90 14.39 3.01
N GLN A 269 -9.33 13.19 2.91
CA GLN A 269 -7.97 12.87 3.31
C GLN A 269 -7.06 12.65 2.09
N ARG A 270 -5.88 13.28 2.10
CA ARG A 270 -4.89 13.16 1.02
C ARG A 270 -4.17 11.82 1.02
N GLU A 271 -3.88 11.27 2.20
CA GLU A 271 -3.18 9.99 2.36
C GLU A 271 -4.19 8.84 2.46
N ASN A 272 -4.75 8.46 1.31
CA ASN A 272 -5.71 7.36 1.19
C ASN A 272 -5.05 6.20 0.45
N PHE A 273 -4.87 5.08 1.15
CA PHE A 273 -4.28 3.87 0.60
C PHE A 273 -5.13 2.67 0.96
N THR A 274 -5.27 1.75 0.00
CA THR A 274 -5.85 0.43 0.26
C THR A 274 -4.75 -0.61 0.15
N ARG A 275 -4.65 -1.45 1.17
CA ARG A 275 -3.83 -2.64 1.18
C ARG A 275 -4.64 -3.82 0.68
N PHE A 276 -4.09 -4.46 -0.35
CA PHE A 276 -4.60 -5.67 -0.97
C PHE A 276 -3.69 -6.84 -0.63
N VAL A 277 -4.29 -8.02 -0.63
CA VAL A 277 -3.58 -9.30 -0.58
C VAL A 277 -3.90 -10.10 -1.83
N VAL A 278 -2.89 -10.84 -2.29
CA VAL A 278 -3.04 -11.83 -3.35
C VAL A 278 -3.18 -13.18 -2.68
N VAL A 279 -4.24 -13.93 -3.01
CA VAL A 279 -4.47 -15.26 -2.47
C VAL A 279 -4.48 -16.33 -3.54
N ALA A 280 -4.01 -17.53 -3.19
CA ALA A 280 -3.93 -18.69 -4.07
C ALA A 280 -4.21 -20.00 -3.31
N PRO A 281 -4.58 -21.09 -4.01
CA PRO A 281 -4.80 -22.39 -3.37
C PRO A 281 -3.55 -22.97 -2.71
N ARG A 282 -2.37 -22.73 -3.31
CA ARG A 282 -1.08 -23.21 -2.80
C ARG A 282 -0.32 -22.06 -2.13
N PRO A 283 0.32 -22.30 -0.96
CA PRO A 283 1.17 -21.30 -0.35
C PRO A 283 2.39 -21.02 -1.22
N SER A 284 2.87 -19.77 -1.19
CA SER A 284 4.13 -19.39 -1.82
C SER A 284 5.29 -19.76 -0.91
N GLN A 285 6.37 -20.27 -1.50
CA GLN A 285 7.65 -20.40 -0.81
C GLN A 285 8.42 -19.09 -0.93
N VAL A 286 8.91 -18.57 0.19
CA VAL A 286 9.70 -17.34 0.20
C VAL A 286 11.14 -17.66 0.59
N ASP A 287 12.08 -17.24 -0.26
CA ASP A 287 13.51 -17.34 0.04
C ASP A 287 13.86 -16.55 1.31
N SER A 288 14.72 -17.09 2.18
CA SER A 288 15.13 -16.45 3.44
C SER A 288 15.79 -15.08 3.26
N ARG A 289 16.33 -14.79 2.07
CA ARG A 289 16.97 -13.50 1.75
C ARG A 289 15.99 -12.43 1.27
N VAL A 290 14.74 -12.80 1.01
CA VAL A 290 13.69 -11.86 0.60
C VAL A 290 12.96 -11.38 1.85
N PRO A 291 12.98 -10.07 2.15
CA PRO A 291 12.18 -9.52 3.24
C PRO A 291 10.71 -9.88 3.06
N CYS A 292 10.13 -10.46 4.10
CA CYS A 292 8.79 -11.03 4.01
C CYS A 292 7.97 -10.77 5.26
N LYS A 293 6.68 -11.01 5.12
CA LYS A 293 5.69 -10.92 6.17
C LYS A 293 4.99 -12.27 6.27
N THR A 294 4.66 -12.64 7.49
CA THR A 294 3.78 -13.77 7.76
C THR A 294 2.49 -13.24 8.37
N SER A 295 1.37 -13.62 7.77
CA SER A 295 0.03 -13.35 8.27
C SER A 295 -0.53 -14.59 8.95
N LEU A 296 -1.12 -14.42 10.13
CA LEU A 296 -1.80 -15.50 10.84
C LEU A 296 -3.08 -15.01 11.50
N VAL A 297 -3.93 -15.97 11.83
CA VAL A 297 -5.09 -15.78 12.69
C VAL A 297 -4.92 -16.68 13.92
N LEU A 298 -5.26 -16.15 15.10
CA LEU A 298 -5.27 -16.91 16.34
C LEU A 298 -6.52 -16.61 17.16
N SER A 299 -6.88 -17.52 18.07
CA SER A 299 -7.85 -17.25 19.13
C SER A 299 -7.23 -17.58 20.48
N THR A 300 -7.49 -16.74 21.48
CA THR A 300 -7.01 -16.95 22.85
C THR A 300 -8.17 -17.36 23.75
N GLY A 301 -7.86 -17.84 24.95
CA GLY A 301 -8.88 -18.06 25.97
C GLY A 301 -9.45 -16.74 26.50
N HIS A 302 -10.69 -16.76 27.00
CA HIS A 302 -11.35 -15.59 27.60
C HIS A 302 -11.02 -15.45 29.09
N HIS A 303 -9.74 -15.23 29.40
CA HIS A 303 -9.27 -14.96 30.76
C HIS A 303 -8.19 -13.86 30.76
N GLU A 304 -7.91 -13.32 31.95
CA GLU A 304 -6.96 -12.22 32.13
C GLU A 304 -5.58 -12.54 31.54
N GLY A 305 -5.03 -11.60 30.77
CA GLY A 305 -3.70 -11.71 30.19
C GLY A 305 -3.55 -12.73 29.07
N ALA A 306 -4.62 -13.36 28.56
CA ALA A 306 -4.52 -14.39 27.52
C ALA A 306 -3.86 -13.86 26.23
N LEU A 307 -4.28 -12.69 25.74
CA LEU A 307 -3.62 -12.03 24.60
C LEU A 307 -2.20 -11.55 24.95
N LEU A 308 -1.99 -11.03 26.16
CA LEU A 308 -0.67 -10.57 26.61
C LEU A 308 0.36 -11.71 26.57
N LYS A 309 -0.01 -12.92 27.02
CA LYS A 309 0.86 -14.11 26.95
C LYS A 309 1.26 -14.44 25.51
N ALA A 310 0.30 -14.37 24.58
CA ALA A 310 0.57 -14.60 23.16
C ALA A 310 1.53 -13.55 22.58
N LEU A 311 1.33 -12.27 22.91
CA LEU A 311 2.21 -11.19 22.45
C LEU A 311 3.60 -11.23 23.11
N ALA A 312 3.69 -11.65 24.37
CA ALA A 312 4.96 -11.80 25.08
C ALA A 312 5.87 -12.84 24.40
N ILE A 313 5.31 -13.96 23.91
CA ILE A 313 6.06 -14.96 23.13
C ILE A 313 6.71 -14.32 21.89
N LEU A 314 5.99 -13.45 21.19
CA LEU A 314 6.52 -12.77 20.00
C LEU A 314 7.64 -11.78 20.37
N ASP A 315 7.49 -11.01 21.45
CA ASP A 315 8.54 -10.10 21.92
C ASP A 315 9.80 -10.83 22.44
N GLU A 316 9.64 -11.95 23.13
CA GLU A 316 10.76 -12.81 23.57
C GLU A 316 11.62 -13.24 22.36
N HIS A 317 10.97 -13.54 21.24
CA HIS A 317 11.63 -13.90 19.98
C HIS A 317 11.96 -12.69 19.11
N LYS A 318 11.77 -11.46 19.59
CA LYS A 318 12.05 -10.22 18.84
C LYS A 318 11.38 -10.19 17.47
N ILE A 319 10.14 -10.67 17.40
CA ILE A 319 9.31 -10.67 16.20
C ILE A 319 8.52 -9.35 16.16
N ASN A 320 8.76 -8.56 15.11
CA ASN A 320 8.10 -7.26 14.95
C ASN A 320 6.69 -7.43 14.38
N LEU A 321 5.66 -6.98 15.11
CA LEU A 321 4.28 -6.95 14.63
C LEU A 321 4.03 -5.70 13.79
N THR A 322 3.37 -5.89 12.65
CA THR A 322 2.96 -4.81 11.74
C THR A 322 1.44 -4.63 11.69
N LYS A 323 0.67 -5.62 12.16
CA LYS A 323 -0.77 -5.54 12.33
C LYS A 323 -1.24 -6.41 13.49
N LEU A 324 -2.23 -5.92 14.24
CA LEU A 324 -3.02 -6.67 15.20
C LEU A 324 -4.46 -6.16 15.17
N GLU A 325 -5.40 -7.00 14.76
CA GLU A 325 -6.82 -6.66 14.64
C GLU A 325 -7.66 -7.72 15.37
N SER A 326 -8.56 -7.29 16.26
CA SER A 326 -9.48 -8.18 16.97
C SER A 326 -10.86 -8.21 16.30
N ARG A 327 -11.44 -9.40 16.14
CA ARG A 327 -12.76 -9.59 15.56
C ARG A 327 -13.60 -10.54 16.40
N PRO A 328 -14.90 -10.30 16.60
CA PRO A 328 -15.79 -11.28 17.21
C PRO A 328 -15.86 -12.55 16.35
N MET A 329 -15.76 -13.71 16.99
CA MET A 329 -15.87 -15.00 16.31
C MET A 329 -17.34 -15.27 16.00
N GLN A 330 -17.67 -15.48 14.72
CA GLN A 330 -19.04 -15.83 14.33
C GLN A 330 -19.46 -17.16 14.99
N GLY A 331 -20.68 -17.18 15.55
CA GLY A 331 -21.22 -18.36 16.23
C GLY A 331 -20.75 -18.57 17.67
N SER A 332 -19.83 -17.76 18.20
CA SER A 332 -19.36 -17.82 19.59
C SER A 332 -19.45 -16.43 20.26
N PRO A 333 -20.53 -16.15 21.02
CA PRO A 333 -20.72 -14.84 21.65
C PRO A 333 -19.54 -14.45 22.56
N PHE A 334 -19.06 -13.22 22.41
CA PHE A 334 -17.95 -12.64 23.19
C PHE A 334 -16.61 -13.39 23.08
N THR A 335 -16.51 -14.27 22.08
CA THR A 335 -15.24 -14.87 21.68
C THR A 335 -14.57 -14.03 20.60
N TYR A 336 -13.24 -13.93 20.64
CA TYR A 336 -12.49 -13.08 19.72
C TYR A 336 -11.41 -13.89 18.99
N ILE A 337 -11.29 -13.63 17.70
CA ILE A 337 -10.16 -14.01 16.86
C ILE A 337 -9.30 -12.77 16.63
N PHE A 338 -7.99 -12.98 16.48
CA PHE A 338 -7.01 -11.95 16.24
C PHE A 338 -6.31 -12.24 14.93
N TYR A 339 -6.30 -11.25 14.03
CA TYR A 339 -5.49 -11.28 12.81
C TYR A 339 -4.19 -10.53 13.09
N LEU A 340 -3.07 -11.18 12.80
CA LEU A 340 -1.74 -10.65 13.04
C LEU A 340 -0.91 -10.73 11.78
N ASP A 341 -0.12 -9.68 11.58
CA ASP A 341 0.92 -9.65 10.57
C ASP A 341 2.24 -9.36 11.27
N PHE A 342 3.27 -10.12 10.96
CA PHE A 342 4.60 -9.88 11.51
C PHE A 342 5.68 -9.99 10.44
N GLU A 343 6.78 -9.27 10.66
CA GLU A 343 7.93 -9.33 9.78
C GLU A 343 8.73 -10.62 10.05
N GLY A 344 8.96 -11.40 8.99
CA GLY A 344 9.72 -12.62 9.06
C GLY A 344 9.09 -13.79 8.32
N ASN A 345 9.93 -14.80 8.07
CA ASN A 345 9.58 -16.00 7.32
C ASN A 345 9.14 -17.11 8.27
N ALA A 346 7.95 -17.70 8.07
CA ALA A 346 7.50 -18.84 8.88
C ALA A 346 8.42 -20.08 8.81
N SER A 347 9.32 -20.16 7.83
CA SER A 347 10.33 -21.22 7.71
C SER A 347 11.63 -20.92 8.48
N ASP A 348 11.80 -19.72 9.04
CA ASP A 348 12.95 -19.39 9.89
C ASP A 348 12.87 -20.21 11.20
N PRO A 349 13.93 -20.95 11.59
CA PRO A 349 13.94 -21.73 12.82
C PRO A 349 13.51 -20.96 14.08
N LYS A 350 13.91 -19.68 14.20
CA LYS A 350 13.56 -18.81 15.33
C LYS A 350 12.06 -18.50 15.36
N ILE A 351 11.47 -18.28 14.18
CA ILE A 351 10.04 -18.02 14.05
C ILE A 351 9.24 -19.31 14.24
N GLN A 352 9.74 -20.45 13.76
CA GLN A 352 9.12 -21.75 14.00
C GLN A 352 9.03 -22.07 15.50
N GLU A 353 10.09 -21.82 16.28
CA GLU A 353 10.05 -21.96 17.73
C GLU A 353 8.97 -21.08 18.36
N ALA A 354 8.90 -19.81 17.95
CA ALA A 354 7.88 -18.89 18.43
C ALA A 354 6.46 -19.36 18.08
N LEU A 355 6.23 -19.85 16.86
CA LEU A 355 4.93 -20.35 16.39
C LEU A 355 4.49 -21.60 17.14
N VAL A 356 5.41 -22.52 17.47
CA VAL A 356 5.13 -23.70 18.29
C VAL A 356 4.69 -23.29 19.70
N ARG A 357 5.43 -22.35 20.33
CA ARG A 357 5.05 -21.81 21.64
C ARG A 357 3.71 -21.08 21.59
N LEU A 358 3.49 -20.28 20.56
CA LEU A 358 2.25 -19.52 20.36
C LEU A 358 1.06 -20.47 20.22
N SER A 359 1.20 -21.55 19.45
CA SER A 359 0.16 -22.59 19.30
C SER A 359 -0.21 -23.25 20.63
N GLY A 360 0.76 -23.47 21.52
CA GLY A 360 0.50 -23.99 22.87
C GLY A 360 -0.20 -22.99 23.81
N ALA A 361 -0.13 -21.70 23.52
CA ALA A 361 -0.74 -20.62 24.31
C ALA A 361 -2.10 -20.15 23.76
N THR A 362 -2.52 -20.66 22.60
CA THR A 362 -3.76 -20.27 21.90
C THR A 362 -4.70 -21.46 21.74
N ASN A 363 -6.00 -21.19 21.61
CA ASN A 363 -7.00 -22.23 21.34
C ASN A 363 -7.06 -22.60 19.85
N TYR A 364 -6.65 -21.67 18.99
CA TYR A 364 -6.61 -21.82 17.55
C TYR A 364 -5.46 -20.98 17.02
N LEU A 365 -4.73 -21.52 16.06
CA LEU A 365 -3.73 -20.79 15.30
C LEU A 365 -3.73 -21.33 13.87
N ARG A 366 -3.78 -20.42 12.91
CA ARG A 366 -3.63 -20.74 11.49
C ARG A 366 -2.77 -19.68 10.82
N ILE A 367 -1.73 -20.13 10.14
CA ILE A 367 -0.97 -19.28 9.23
C ILE A 367 -1.81 -19.08 7.96
N LEU A 368 -2.06 -17.82 7.62
CA LEU A 368 -2.77 -17.43 6.39
C LEU A 368 -1.81 -17.35 5.21
N GLY A 369 -0.52 -17.08 5.44
CA GLY A 369 0.51 -17.15 4.41
C GLY A 369 1.79 -16.42 4.79
N THR A 370 2.88 -16.77 4.09
CA THR A 370 4.18 -16.09 4.15
C THR A 370 4.49 -15.58 2.75
N TYR A 371 4.76 -14.29 2.62
CA TYR A 371 4.88 -13.64 1.32
C TYR A 371 5.84 -12.45 1.34
N PRO A 372 6.45 -12.08 0.21
CA PRO A 372 7.31 -10.90 0.12
C PRO A 372 6.56 -9.64 0.57
N ARG A 373 7.23 -8.79 1.37
CA ARG A 373 6.63 -7.51 1.79
C ARG A 373 6.78 -6.48 0.68
N GLU A 374 5.74 -5.68 0.42
CA GLU A 374 5.79 -4.69 -0.68
C GLU A 374 6.74 -3.51 -0.37
N ARG A 375 6.90 -3.17 0.91
CA ARG A 375 7.76 -2.04 1.31
C ARG A 375 9.20 -2.47 1.49
N HIS A 376 9.98 -2.14 0.48
CA HIS A 376 11.41 -1.93 0.56
C HIS A 376 11.68 -0.61 1.29
N ASP A 377 12.42 -0.65 2.40
CA ASP A 377 12.96 0.58 3.01
C ASP A 377 13.78 1.29 1.93
N LYS A 378 13.34 2.46 1.47
CA LYS A 378 14.07 3.20 0.44
C LYS A 378 15.47 3.49 0.95
N THR A 379 16.49 3.07 0.21
CA THR A 379 17.86 3.42 0.55
C THR A 379 18.03 4.93 0.49
N ARG A 380 18.35 5.53 1.64
CA ARG A 380 18.59 6.98 1.74
C ARG A 380 20.10 7.24 1.66
N PRO A 381 20.55 8.21 0.85
CA PRO A 381 21.93 8.68 0.90
C PRO A 381 22.29 9.14 2.32
N SER A 382 23.52 8.91 2.77
CA SER A 382 23.95 9.17 4.15
C SER A 382 23.92 10.66 4.52
N THR A 383 23.97 11.53 3.51
CA THR A 383 23.99 12.98 3.67
C THR A 383 22.63 13.60 3.36
N ARG A 384 21.90 14.01 4.41
CA ARG A 384 20.85 15.04 4.29
C ARG A 384 21.51 16.35 3.84
N SER A 385 21.64 16.56 2.53
CA SER A 385 21.89 17.89 1.99
C SER A 385 20.59 18.69 2.21
N ARG A 386 20.47 19.37 3.35
CA ARG A 386 19.46 20.42 3.58
C ARG A 386 19.65 21.47 2.49
N VAL A 387 18.86 21.41 1.44
CA VAL A 387 18.58 22.56 0.59
C VAL A 387 17.31 23.19 1.16
N PRO A 388 17.32 24.47 1.57
CA PRO A 388 16.09 25.10 2.02
C PRO A 388 15.13 25.21 0.82
N GLU A 389 13.95 24.62 0.95
CA GLU A 389 12.81 24.94 0.09
C GLU A 389 12.51 26.43 0.27
N LYS A 390 12.90 27.26 -0.69
CA LYS A 390 12.30 28.57 -0.85
C LYS A 390 10.89 28.34 -1.36
N THR A 391 9.92 28.42 -0.46
CA THR A 391 8.54 28.67 -0.80
C THR A 391 8.36 30.18 -0.84
N ASP A 392 8.40 30.75 -2.05
CA ASP A 392 7.91 32.10 -2.28
C ASP A 392 6.37 32.03 -2.29
N VAL A 393 5.77 32.29 -1.13
CA VAL A 393 4.38 32.75 -1.02
C VAL A 393 4.43 33.96 -0.09
N GLU A 394 4.47 35.15 -0.70
CA GLU A 394 4.17 36.39 0.01
C GLU A 394 2.68 36.37 0.38
N GLU A 395 2.40 36.22 1.68
CA GLU A 395 1.09 36.49 2.26
C GLU A 395 1.27 37.60 3.30
N GLU A 396 0.69 38.78 3.01
CA GLU A 396 0.66 39.93 3.91
C GLU A 396 -0.01 39.55 5.24
N ALA A 397 0.78 39.51 6.31
CA ALA A 397 0.27 39.39 7.67
C ALA A 397 0.35 40.74 8.39
N ALA A 398 -0.82 41.33 8.62
CA ALA A 398 -1.00 42.51 9.47
C ALA A 398 -0.62 42.20 10.93
N ALA A 399 0.10 43.14 11.55
CA ALA A 399 0.66 43.05 12.89
C ALA A 399 -0.39 43.20 14.02
N ALA A 400 -0.20 42.43 15.10
CA ALA A 400 -0.71 42.74 16.44
C ALA A 400 0.36 42.36 17.49
N PRO A 401 0.47 43.06 18.63
CA PRO A 401 1.68 43.11 19.45
C PRO A 401 1.72 42.05 20.57
N ALA A 402 2.95 41.76 21.02
CA ALA A 402 3.31 40.78 22.04
C ALA A 402 2.94 41.19 23.48
N PRO A 403 2.72 40.23 24.40
CA PRO A 403 2.68 40.50 25.83
C PRO A 403 4.00 40.18 26.56
N GLU A 404 4.27 40.97 27.60
CA GLU A 404 5.44 40.93 28.47
C GLU A 404 5.47 39.76 29.46
N LYS A 405 6.70 39.47 29.92
CA LYS A 405 7.11 38.42 30.86
C LYS A 405 6.62 38.66 32.29
N ALA A 406 6.31 37.58 33.02
CA ALA A 406 6.32 37.56 34.47
C ALA A 406 7.08 36.34 35.04
N THR A 407 7.81 36.61 36.11
CA THR A 407 8.81 35.79 36.81
C THR A 407 8.21 34.81 37.83
N ALA A 408 8.84 33.64 37.98
CA ALA A 408 8.55 32.61 38.99
C ALA A 408 9.21 32.89 40.36
N PRO A 409 8.73 32.21 41.43
CA PRO A 409 9.63 31.80 42.51
C PRO A 409 9.54 30.30 42.87
N ALA A 410 10.48 29.88 43.71
CA ALA A 410 11.01 28.54 43.88
C ALA A 410 10.58 27.80 45.17
N GLY A 411 10.84 26.48 45.18
CA GLY A 411 10.98 25.59 46.36
C GLY A 411 9.75 24.72 46.64
N GLY A 412 9.82 23.42 46.92
CA GLY A 412 10.90 22.44 47.06
C GLY A 412 10.32 21.08 47.53
N GLY A 413 11.09 20.00 47.38
CA GLY A 413 11.10 18.86 48.31
C GLY A 413 10.04 17.73 48.21
N ASN A 414 10.56 16.56 47.82
CA ASN A 414 10.18 15.18 48.19
C ASN A 414 8.99 14.50 47.51
N GLY A 415 9.29 13.29 47.01
CA GLY A 415 8.37 12.43 46.28
C GLY A 415 7.67 11.40 47.15
N GLU A 416 6.58 10.86 46.59
CA GLU A 416 6.00 9.55 46.84
C GLU A 416 4.97 9.27 45.72
N GLY A 417 4.58 8.00 45.56
CA GLY A 417 4.06 7.36 44.34
C GLY A 417 2.97 8.08 43.54
N ARG A 418 3.08 8.00 42.20
CA ARG A 418 2.02 8.42 41.27
C ARG A 418 0.88 7.42 41.29
N ASN A 419 -0.19 7.76 42.00
CA ASN A 419 -1.48 7.09 41.90
C ASN A 419 -2.17 7.53 40.58
N LEU A 420 -2.68 6.57 39.80
CA LEU A 420 -3.16 6.76 38.42
C LEU A 420 -4.53 7.46 38.31
N THR A 421 -5.09 7.95 39.41
CA THR A 421 -6.45 8.53 39.46
C THR A 421 -6.52 10.04 39.25
N ASP A 422 -5.39 10.75 39.16
CA ASP A 422 -5.35 12.23 39.26
C ASP A 422 -5.05 12.97 37.93
N LEU A 423 -5.28 12.35 36.76
CA LEU A 423 -5.25 13.08 35.48
C LEU A 423 -6.56 13.88 35.30
N ALA A 424 -6.62 15.01 36.01
CA ALA A 424 -7.79 15.88 36.16
C ALA A 424 -8.23 16.60 34.87
N ILE A 425 -9.55 16.61 34.66
CA ILE A 425 -10.27 17.59 33.83
C ILE A 425 -10.03 18.98 34.47
N LYS A 426 -9.41 19.90 33.74
CA LYS A 426 -9.42 21.35 34.07
C LYS A 426 -10.47 22.04 33.21
N PRO A 427 -11.23 23.00 33.75
CA PRO A 427 -10.79 24.38 33.54
C PRO A 427 -11.09 25.39 34.68
N GLU A 428 -10.49 26.57 34.45
CA GLU A 428 -10.73 27.91 34.99
C GLU A 428 -9.91 28.37 36.22
N GLY A 429 -8.96 29.29 35.93
CA GLY A 429 -8.39 30.20 36.93
C GLY A 429 -6.87 30.15 37.14
N THR A 430 -6.09 30.58 36.14
CA THR A 430 -5.00 31.57 36.29
C THR A 430 -3.73 31.24 37.13
N ILE A 431 -2.60 31.05 36.40
CA ILE A 431 -1.21 31.55 36.61
C ILE A 431 -0.37 30.88 37.73
N LEU A 432 0.88 30.41 37.56
CA LEU A 432 1.92 30.46 36.50
C LEU A 432 2.26 29.06 35.96
#